data_AF-A0A535F937-F1
#
_entry.id   AF-A0A535F937-F1
#
_cell.length_a   1.000
_cell.length_b   1.000
_cell.length_c   1.000
_cell.angle_alpha   90.00
_cell.angle_beta   90.00
_cell.angle_gamma   90.00
#
_symmetry.space_group_name_H-M   'P 1'
#
loop_
_entity.id
_entity.type
_entity.pdbx_description
1 polymer ?
#
loop_
_entity_poly.entity_id
_entity_poly.type
_entity_poly.pdbx_seq_one_letter_code
_entity_poly.pdbx_strand_id
1 'polypeptide(L)'
;MSTHRFIKTRSRSIGVEALSALAAFLMILLFLLTSSSTALAASVPLDLGQKEALDRAGVSVVRLLVSYTAQGAAEPDVQCTGLGVLVASWPSPTGNAAPNNWLLADGNLINPNNSATCLPPNAPKKLIPTVEIFYSNAYTAGTTVVPSNPIPISSESVHCQNASCKDSLALLSFRTDPPFPQPYMDLATGEQQQGDGLALTNASGQISFSPVNTKPEAAQFYKKGIAQLLTPNLVSADQVNESWLPLVNSHGQLVGVQSSNATGNPLRTSIDIQNFLNSVDELKAHPANPLHESWKSGIDNYYNDRFSNAQQDFQTAFKLNTQFLAAQKMAQLAAAPKPPIGAAPSKNTQPPATGNSLAGWFALWPWFLAAAIVVLVLLLIAIRIMRKRAFEKDLERIAETEAKKIKQQEELQRQEMLKQPVTPA
;
A
#
# COMPACT_ATOMS: atom_id res chain seq x y z
N MET A 1 70.34 4.42 -47.08
CA MET A 1 69.84 5.36 -46.05
C MET A 1 68.32 5.25 -46.02
N SER A 2 67.78 4.56 -45.01
CA SER A 2 66.34 4.32 -44.86
C SER A 2 65.85 5.02 -43.60
N THR A 3 64.91 5.96 -43.76
CA THR A 3 64.27 6.72 -42.69
C THR A 3 63.10 5.93 -42.11
N HIS A 4 63.25 5.40 -40.90
CA HIS A 4 62.11 4.86 -40.14
C HIS A 4 61.33 5.99 -39.46
N ARG A 5 60.07 6.15 -39.84
CA ARG A 5 59.12 7.12 -39.28
C ARG A 5 58.36 6.46 -38.13
N PHE A 6 58.55 6.95 -36.90
CA PHE A 6 57.76 6.53 -35.73
C PHE A 6 56.32 7.05 -35.85
N ILE A 7 55.35 6.15 -35.98
CA ILE A 7 53.92 6.46 -35.87
C ILE A 7 53.52 6.27 -34.41
N LYS A 8 53.24 7.38 -33.72
CA LYS A 8 52.73 7.36 -32.34
C LYS A 8 51.23 7.09 -32.37
N THR A 9 50.81 5.85 -32.14
CA THR A 9 49.40 5.48 -31.97
C THR A 9 48.88 6.05 -30.66
N ARG A 10 47.98 7.03 -30.77
CA ARG A 10 47.26 7.68 -29.66
C ARG A 10 46.28 6.67 -29.06
N SER A 11 46.55 6.17 -27.85
CA SER A 11 45.59 5.33 -27.12
C SER A 11 44.37 6.18 -26.73
N ARG A 12 43.22 5.84 -27.32
CA ARG A 12 41.93 6.47 -27.01
C ARG A 12 41.50 6.00 -25.62
N SER A 13 41.35 6.92 -24.67
CA SER A 13 41.03 6.61 -23.28
C SER A 13 39.60 6.11 -23.12
N ILE A 14 39.40 4.79 -23.25
CA ILE A 14 38.16 4.05 -22.91
C ILE A 14 37.79 4.20 -21.41
N GLY A 15 38.64 4.84 -20.60
CA GLY A 15 38.39 5.12 -19.18
C GLY A 15 37.36 6.21 -18.90
N VAL A 16 37.24 7.23 -19.76
CA VAL A 16 36.44 8.43 -19.43
C VAL A 16 34.95 8.22 -19.72
N GLU A 17 34.60 7.51 -20.78
CA GLU A 17 33.19 7.28 -21.13
C GLU A 17 32.47 6.32 -20.18
N ALA A 18 33.19 5.34 -19.63
CA ALA A 18 32.62 4.43 -18.64
C ALA A 18 32.32 5.14 -17.30
N LEU A 19 33.12 6.15 -16.92
CA LEU A 19 32.88 6.94 -15.71
C LEU A 19 31.66 7.86 -15.88
N SER A 20 31.50 8.44 -17.07
CA SER A 20 30.35 9.28 -17.43
C SER A 20 29.04 8.49 -17.38
N ALA A 21 29.03 7.28 -17.97
CA ALA A 21 27.84 6.41 -17.95
C ALA A 21 27.46 5.96 -16.53
N LEU A 22 28.44 5.67 -15.67
CA LEU A 22 28.20 5.30 -14.28
C LEU A 22 27.63 6.47 -13.46
N ALA A 23 28.14 7.69 -13.67
CA ALA A 23 27.64 8.89 -13.01
C ALA A 23 26.20 9.22 -13.44
N ALA A 24 25.88 9.09 -14.74
CA ALA A 24 24.52 9.25 -15.23
C ALA A 24 23.56 8.21 -14.65
N PHE A 25 23.99 6.94 -14.56
CA PHE A 25 23.20 5.88 -13.95
C PHE A 25 22.96 6.10 -12.46
N LEU A 26 23.96 6.55 -11.71
CA LEU A 26 23.83 6.90 -10.29
C LEU A 26 22.90 8.08 -10.06
N MET A 27 22.93 9.09 -10.93
CA MET A 27 22.00 10.24 -10.87
C MET A 27 20.56 9.82 -11.17
N ILE A 28 20.33 8.96 -12.17
CA ILE A 28 18.99 8.41 -12.47
C ILE A 28 18.49 7.57 -11.29
N LEU A 29 19.37 6.76 -10.68
CA LEU A 29 19.02 5.95 -9.52
C LEU A 29 18.66 6.84 -8.31
N LEU A 30 19.44 7.88 -8.02
CA LEU A 30 19.11 8.87 -6.97
C LEU A 30 17.78 9.60 -7.24
N PHE A 31 17.44 9.87 -8.50
CA PHE A 31 16.15 10.46 -8.89
C PHE A 31 14.98 9.49 -8.68
N LEU A 32 15.17 8.21 -8.98
CA LEU A 32 14.17 7.15 -8.74
C LEU A 32 13.98 6.86 -7.24
N LEU A 33 15.05 6.95 -6.44
CA LEU A 33 15.01 6.80 -4.98
C LEU A 33 14.39 8.01 -4.27
N THR A 34 14.51 9.22 -4.81
CA THR A 34 13.86 10.42 -4.23
C THR A 34 12.39 10.56 -4.64
N SER A 35 12.01 9.99 -5.79
CA SER A 35 10.60 9.91 -6.24
C SER A 35 9.76 8.92 -5.42
N SER A 36 10.41 8.03 -4.67
CA SER A 36 9.77 7.12 -3.72
C SER A 36 9.85 7.70 -2.29
N SER A 37 9.30 8.91 -2.11
CA SER A 37 9.00 9.41 -0.77
C SER A 37 7.85 8.57 -0.19
N THR A 38 8.18 7.47 0.48
CA THR A 38 7.31 6.84 1.46
C THR A 38 7.15 7.82 2.63
N ALA A 39 6.20 8.75 2.48
CA ALA A 39 5.80 9.60 3.58
C ALA A 39 5.26 8.69 4.68
N LEU A 40 6.03 8.56 5.77
CA LEU A 40 5.62 7.90 6.98
C LEU A 40 4.34 8.58 7.47
N ALA A 41 3.20 7.90 7.35
CA ALA A 41 2.05 8.22 8.18
C ALA A 41 2.52 8.08 9.62
N ALA A 42 2.45 9.15 10.41
CA ALA A 42 2.72 9.05 11.84
C ALA A 42 1.77 7.99 12.41
N SER A 43 2.31 6.89 12.92
CA SER A 43 1.54 5.86 13.60
C SER A 43 0.88 6.48 14.82
N VAL A 44 -0.42 6.73 14.75
CA VAL A 44 -1.19 7.19 15.91
C VAL A 44 -1.34 5.96 16.82
N PRO A 45 -0.97 6.04 18.10
CA PRO A 45 -1.24 4.96 19.04
C PRO A 45 -2.76 4.76 19.10
N LEU A 46 -3.23 3.69 18.49
CA LEU A 46 -4.64 3.32 18.57
C LEU A 46 -4.90 2.63 19.91
N ASP A 47 -5.89 3.11 20.64
CA ASP A 47 -6.29 2.56 21.94
C ASP A 47 -7.35 1.48 21.75
N LEU A 48 -6.89 0.27 21.38
CA LEU A 48 -7.75 -0.92 21.28
C LEU A 48 -7.95 -1.56 22.66
N GLY A 49 -9.11 -2.18 22.88
CA GLY A 49 -9.45 -2.89 24.11
C GLY A 49 -10.07 -2.02 25.19
N GLN A 50 -10.47 -0.78 24.87
CA GLN A 50 -11.07 0.16 25.82
C GLN A 50 -12.55 0.45 25.56
N LYS A 51 -12.98 0.41 24.30
CA LYS A 51 -14.34 0.77 23.86
C LYS A 51 -14.89 -0.28 22.92
N GLU A 52 -15.82 -1.10 23.39
CA GLU A 52 -16.36 -2.25 22.65
C GLU A 52 -16.89 -1.85 21.27
N ALA A 53 -17.76 -0.83 21.21
CA ALA A 53 -18.32 -0.36 19.96
C ALA A 53 -17.25 0.06 18.95
N LEU A 54 -16.22 0.77 19.41
CA LEU A 54 -15.15 1.27 18.56
C LEU A 54 -14.25 0.14 18.06
N ASP A 55 -13.90 -0.79 18.95
CA ASP A 55 -13.09 -1.95 18.58
C ASP A 55 -13.85 -2.81 17.57
N ARG A 56 -15.11 -3.16 17.86
CA ARG A 56 -15.91 -4.03 16.99
C ARG A 56 -16.16 -3.42 15.62
N ALA A 57 -16.65 -2.18 15.58
CA ALA A 57 -17.15 -1.53 14.37
C ALA A 57 -16.04 -0.81 13.58
N GLY A 58 -15.05 -0.26 14.29
CA GLY A 58 -14.02 0.59 13.69
C GLY A 58 -13.19 -0.11 12.62
N VAL A 59 -13.03 -1.44 12.69
CA VAL A 59 -12.29 -2.23 11.69
C VAL A 59 -13.01 -2.39 10.35
N SER A 60 -14.30 -2.08 10.30
CA SER A 60 -15.15 -2.29 9.12
C SER A 60 -15.58 -0.97 8.45
N VAL A 61 -15.29 0.17 9.08
CA VAL A 61 -15.46 1.48 8.45
C VAL A 61 -14.22 1.81 7.64
N VAL A 62 -14.45 2.28 6.41
CA VAL A 62 -13.40 2.65 5.47
C VAL A 62 -13.61 4.06 4.96
N ARG A 63 -12.52 4.65 4.49
CA ARG A 63 -12.50 5.93 3.81
C ARG A 63 -12.41 5.66 2.31
N LEU A 64 -13.33 6.22 1.54
CA LEU A 64 -13.37 6.08 0.09
C LEU A 64 -12.71 7.26 -0.59
N LEU A 65 -11.92 6.99 -1.62
CA LEU A 65 -11.44 7.99 -2.57
C LEU A 65 -11.94 7.63 -3.95
N VAL A 66 -12.91 8.40 -4.44
CA VAL A 66 -13.42 8.27 -5.81
C VAL A 66 -12.66 9.24 -6.69
N SER A 67 -12.04 8.73 -7.74
CA SER A 67 -11.26 9.50 -8.71
C SER A 67 -11.93 9.42 -10.07
N TYR A 68 -12.14 10.58 -10.69
CA TYR A 68 -12.71 10.74 -12.02
C TYR A 68 -11.63 11.22 -12.96
N THR A 69 -11.23 10.35 -13.89
CA THR A 69 -10.13 10.63 -14.82
C THR A 69 -10.64 10.73 -16.24
N ALA A 70 -10.33 11.82 -16.94
CA ALA A 70 -10.59 11.93 -18.36
C ALA A 70 -9.81 10.85 -19.13
N GLN A 71 -10.42 10.33 -20.19
CA GLN A 71 -9.78 9.30 -21.01
C GLN A 71 -8.43 9.80 -21.57
N GLY A 72 -7.33 9.11 -21.23
CA GLY A 72 -5.98 9.47 -21.65
C GLY A 72 -5.25 10.47 -20.74
N ALA A 73 -5.88 10.94 -19.67
CA ALA A 73 -5.22 11.76 -18.66
C ALA A 73 -4.37 10.90 -17.70
N ALA A 74 -3.26 11.48 -17.21
CA ALA A 74 -2.37 10.81 -16.25
C ALA A 74 -2.81 10.98 -14.80
N GLU A 75 -3.51 12.08 -14.48
CA GLU A 75 -4.00 12.41 -13.15
C GLU A 75 -5.52 12.62 -13.19
N PRO A 76 -6.24 12.37 -12.07
CA PRO A 76 -7.67 12.56 -12.03
C PRO A 76 -8.06 14.04 -12.06
N ASP A 77 -9.12 14.36 -12.80
CA ASP A 77 -9.67 15.71 -12.91
C ASP A 77 -10.42 16.13 -11.65
N VAL A 78 -11.15 15.18 -11.07
CA VAL A 78 -11.94 15.36 -9.87
C VAL A 78 -11.72 14.18 -8.95
N GLN A 79 -11.58 14.46 -7.65
CA GLN A 79 -11.54 13.45 -6.62
C GLN A 79 -12.50 13.80 -5.50
N CYS A 80 -13.16 12.79 -4.97
CA CYS A 80 -14.16 12.92 -3.93
C CYS A 80 -13.87 11.93 -2.82
N THR A 81 -14.20 12.29 -1.58
CA THR A 81 -14.06 11.38 -0.45
C THR A 81 -15.32 11.30 0.37
N GLY A 82 -15.50 10.15 1.02
CA GLY A 82 -16.59 9.89 1.94
C GLY A 82 -16.29 8.63 2.75
N LEU A 83 -17.27 8.19 3.52
CA LEU A 83 -17.19 6.95 4.30
C LEU A 83 -17.87 5.80 3.57
N GLY A 84 -17.45 4.60 3.91
CA GLY A 84 -18.13 3.36 3.56
C GLY A 84 -18.08 2.38 4.73
N VAL A 85 -18.98 1.41 4.73
CA VAL A 85 -19.06 0.34 5.72
C VAL A 85 -19.02 -1.00 5.03
N LEU A 86 -18.08 -1.87 5.39
CA LEU A 86 -18.13 -3.27 4.97
C LEU A 86 -19.32 -3.93 5.64
N VAL A 87 -20.23 -4.49 4.86
CA VAL A 87 -21.49 -5.09 5.35
C VAL A 87 -21.59 -6.58 5.07
N ALA A 88 -20.80 -7.09 4.13
CA ALA A 88 -20.64 -8.52 3.93
C ALA A 88 -19.28 -8.82 3.32
N SER A 89 -18.74 -9.98 3.66
CA SER A 89 -17.56 -10.54 3.03
C SER A 89 -17.55 -12.03 3.22
N TRP A 90 -16.97 -12.78 2.31
CA TRP A 90 -16.77 -14.23 2.43
C TRP A 90 -15.47 -14.67 1.76
N PRO A 91 -14.95 -15.86 2.12
CA PRO A 91 -13.84 -16.46 1.38
C PRO A 91 -14.27 -16.72 -0.08
N SER A 92 -13.50 -16.22 -1.04
CA SER A 92 -13.73 -16.58 -2.45
C SER A 92 -12.94 -17.84 -2.80
N PRO A 93 -13.56 -18.87 -3.42
CA PRO A 93 -12.82 -20.01 -3.95
C PRO A 93 -11.76 -19.52 -4.93
N THR A 94 -10.53 -20.02 -4.79
CA THR A 94 -9.44 -19.75 -5.73
C THR A 94 -9.88 -20.11 -7.15
N GLY A 95 -9.90 -19.13 -8.06
CA GLY A 95 -10.25 -19.33 -9.47
C GLY A 95 -11.56 -18.68 -9.92
N ASN A 96 -12.41 -18.21 -9.00
CA ASN A 96 -13.63 -17.48 -9.38
C ASN A 96 -13.37 -15.96 -9.42
N ALA A 97 -13.79 -15.31 -10.50
CA ALA A 97 -13.73 -13.85 -10.65
C ALA A 97 -14.80 -13.09 -9.83
N ALA A 98 -15.60 -13.81 -9.03
CA ALA A 98 -16.73 -13.24 -8.32
C ALA A 98 -16.29 -12.28 -7.20
N PRO A 99 -17.02 -11.16 -6.99
CA PRO A 99 -16.81 -10.29 -5.85
C PRO A 99 -17.08 -11.06 -4.55
N ASN A 100 -16.29 -10.75 -3.52
CA ASN A 100 -16.34 -11.44 -2.23
C ASN A 100 -16.42 -10.47 -1.05
N ASN A 101 -16.54 -9.18 -1.33
CA ASN A 101 -16.70 -8.11 -0.36
C ASN A 101 -17.76 -7.14 -0.85
N TRP A 102 -18.56 -6.64 0.07
CA TRP A 102 -19.64 -5.71 -0.18
C TRP A 102 -19.53 -4.53 0.78
N LEU A 103 -19.52 -3.35 0.20
CA LEU A 103 -19.38 -2.08 0.89
C LEU A 103 -20.63 -1.25 0.70
N LEU A 104 -21.27 -0.84 1.80
CA LEU A 104 -22.35 0.13 1.81
C LEU A 104 -21.76 1.55 1.81
N ALA A 105 -22.24 2.41 0.91
CA ALA A 105 -21.77 3.78 0.77
C ALA A 105 -22.87 4.72 0.23
N ASP A 106 -22.53 6.01 0.13
CA ASP A 106 -23.34 7.03 -0.53
C ASP A 106 -23.51 6.73 -2.02
N GLY A 107 -24.74 6.54 -2.49
CA GLY A 107 -25.03 6.42 -3.91
C GLY A 107 -24.64 7.66 -4.72
N ASN A 108 -24.61 8.84 -4.11
CA ASN A 108 -24.10 10.05 -4.72
C ASN A 108 -22.57 10.05 -4.87
N LEU A 109 -21.83 9.23 -4.11
CA LEU A 109 -20.37 9.15 -4.18
C LEU A 109 -19.93 8.09 -5.20
N ILE A 110 -20.57 6.91 -5.20
CA ILE A 110 -20.21 5.78 -6.05
C ILE A 110 -21.16 5.59 -7.25
N ASN A 111 -21.79 6.68 -7.72
CA ASN A 111 -22.76 6.64 -8.81
C ASN A 111 -22.10 6.20 -10.15
N PRO A 112 -22.53 5.10 -10.79
CA PRO A 112 -21.97 4.65 -12.06
C PRO A 112 -22.38 5.51 -13.26
N ASN A 113 -23.38 6.37 -13.12
CA ASN A 113 -23.91 7.19 -14.21
C ASN A 113 -23.21 8.55 -14.37
N ASN A 114 -21.99 8.72 -13.84
CA ASN A 114 -21.24 9.99 -13.86
C ASN A 114 -22.06 11.19 -13.34
N SER A 115 -22.92 10.94 -12.35
CA SER A 115 -23.81 11.94 -11.75
C SER A 115 -23.55 12.12 -10.25
N ALA A 116 -22.33 11.80 -9.83
CA ALA A 116 -21.91 12.00 -8.45
C ALA A 116 -21.97 13.48 -8.07
N THR A 117 -22.47 13.77 -6.86
CA THR A 117 -22.74 15.15 -6.41
C THR A 117 -21.49 16.02 -6.34
N CYS A 118 -20.32 15.40 -6.17
CA CYS A 118 -19.05 16.09 -6.14
C CYS A 118 -18.50 16.49 -7.52
N LEU A 119 -19.12 16.03 -8.61
CA LEU A 119 -18.74 16.46 -9.96
C LEU A 119 -19.23 17.89 -10.21
N PRO A 120 -18.34 18.79 -10.67
CA PRO A 120 -18.77 20.13 -11.04
C PRO A 120 -19.78 20.07 -12.21
N PRO A 121 -20.73 21.02 -12.31
CA PRO A 121 -21.74 21.02 -13.38
C PRO A 121 -21.16 20.97 -14.81
N ASN A 122 -19.92 21.44 -14.97
CA ASN A 122 -19.21 21.49 -16.24
C ASN A 122 -18.15 20.38 -16.39
N ALA A 123 -18.25 19.30 -15.61
CA ALA A 123 -17.33 18.18 -15.69
C ALA A 123 -17.32 17.56 -17.11
N PRO A 124 -16.16 17.07 -17.59
CA PRO A 124 -16.09 16.35 -18.86
C PRO A 124 -17.09 15.19 -18.92
N LYS A 125 -17.76 15.01 -20.06
CA LYS A 125 -18.79 13.96 -20.23
C LYS A 125 -18.25 12.52 -20.23
N LYS A 126 -16.93 12.34 -20.35
CA LYS A 126 -16.26 11.03 -20.45
C LYS A 126 -15.20 10.87 -19.36
N LEU A 127 -15.65 10.83 -18.12
CA LEU A 127 -14.82 10.51 -16.97
C LEU A 127 -14.93 9.01 -16.69
N ILE A 128 -13.80 8.41 -16.32
CA ILE A 128 -13.70 7.03 -15.87
C ILE A 128 -13.64 7.07 -14.33
N PRO A 129 -14.74 6.69 -13.64
CA PRO A 129 -14.75 6.67 -12.18
C PRO A 129 -14.07 5.42 -11.65
N THR A 130 -13.14 5.60 -10.73
CA THR A 130 -12.51 4.52 -9.96
C THR A 130 -12.58 4.83 -8.48
N VAL A 131 -12.65 3.82 -7.63
CA VAL A 131 -12.65 3.97 -6.18
C VAL A 131 -11.48 3.22 -5.57
N GLU A 132 -10.77 3.89 -4.68
CA GLU A 132 -9.77 3.30 -3.80
C GLU A 132 -10.33 3.25 -2.38
N ILE A 133 -10.15 2.11 -1.70
CA ILE A 133 -10.63 1.88 -0.34
C ILE A 133 -9.45 2.01 0.61
N PHE A 134 -9.54 2.94 1.57
CA PHE A 134 -8.59 3.10 2.66
C PHE A 134 -9.18 2.50 3.93
N TYR A 135 -8.58 1.39 4.37
CA TYR A 135 -8.95 0.76 5.64
C TYR A 135 -8.59 1.66 6.83
N SER A 136 -9.40 1.61 7.87
CA SER A 136 -9.16 2.39 9.09
C SER A 136 -7.86 1.96 9.80
N ASN A 137 -7.36 2.85 10.64
CA ASN A 137 -6.25 2.57 11.54
C ASN A 137 -6.61 1.46 12.54
N ALA A 138 -7.90 1.20 12.82
CA ALA A 138 -8.31 0.02 13.59
C ALA A 138 -7.98 -1.27 12.87
N TYR A 139 -8.32 -1.38 11.58
CA TYR A 139 -8.00 -2.56 10.79
C TYR A 139 -6.47 -2.81 10.72
N THR A 140 -5.69 -1.75 10.48
CA THR A 140 -4.21 -1.84 10.34
C THR A 140 -3.44 -1.71 11.65
N ALA A 141 -4.12 -1.66 12.80
CA ALA A 141 -3.53 -1.42 14.11
C ALA A 141 -2.60 -0.19 14.19
N GLY A 142 -2.87 0.86 13.40
CA GLY A 142 -2.11 2.11 13.34
C GLY A 142 -0.83 2.06 12.50
N THR A 143 -0.61 0.99 11.74
CA THR A 143 0.49 0.88 10.77
C THR A 143 0.15 1.57 9.44
N THR A 144 1.16 1.77 8.57
CA THR A 144 1.00 2.39 7.25
C THR A 144 -0.09 1.74 6.42
N VAL A 145 -1.10 2.53 6.03
CA VAL A 145 -2.22 2.07 5.22
C VAL A 145 -1.83 2.10 3.75
N VAL A 146 -1.98 0.95 3.08
CA VAL A 146 -1.95 0.86 1.62
C VAL A 146 -3.41 0.77 1.15
N PRO A 147 -3.89 1.68 0.30
CA PRO A 147 -5.24 1.59 -0.22
C PRO A 147 -5.41 0.33 -1.09
N SER A 148 -6.66 -0.08 -1.30
CA SER A 148 -6.97 -1.11 -2.29
C SER A 148 -6.47 -0.69 -3.68
N ASN A 149 -6.29 -1.68 -4.57
CA ASN A 149 -6.19 -1.37 -5.99
C ASN A 149 -7.45 -0.58 -6.43
N PRO A 150 -7.32 0.36 -7.39
CA PRO A 150 -8.46 1.08 -7.91
C PRO A 150 -9.52 0.12 -8.48
N ILE A 151 -10.74 0.24 -7.98
CA ILE A 151 -11.90 -0.54 -8.42
C ILE A 151 -12.69 0.31 -9.42
N PRO A 152 -12.94 -0.17 -10.64
CA PRO A 152 -13.81 0.53 -11.57
C PRO A 152 -15.23 0.64 -11.01
N ILE A 153 -15.80 1.85 -11.03
CA ILE A 153 -17.22 2.05 -10.72
C ILE A 153 -18.00 1.81 -12.01
N SER A 154 -18.86 0.80 -12.01
CA SER A 154 -19.71 0.42 -13.14
C SER A 154 -21.07 -0.09 -12.63
N SER A 155 -22.00 -0.32 -13.56
CA SER A 155 -23.28 -0.97 -13.24
C SER A 155 -23.13 -2.43 -12.79
N GLU A 156 -21.96 -3.05 -12.98
CA GLU A 156 -21.67 -4.41 -12.51
C GLU A 156 -21.12 -4.41 -11.09
N SER A 157 -20.30 -3.40 -10.74
CA SER A 157 -19.71 -3.28 -9.40
C SER A 157 -20.59 -2.52 -8.42
N VAL A 158 -21.52 -1.69 -8.88
CA VAL A 158 -22.39 -0.88 -8.02
C VAL A 158 -23.86 -1.23 -8.18
N HIS A 159 -24.47 -1.61 -7.05
CA HIS A 159 -25.91 -1.82 -6.91
C HIS A 159 -26.49 -0.66 -6.14
N CYS A 160 -27.54 -0.02 -6.65
CA CYS A 160 -28.17 1.13 -6.02
C CYS A 160 -29.57 0.80 -5.54
N GLN A 161 -29.95 1.34 -4.39
CA GLN A 161 -31.29 1.16 -3.83
C GLN A 161 -32.38 1.74 -4.75
N ASN A 162 -32.05 2.80 -5.49
CA ASN A 162 -32.88 3.33 -6.56
C ASN A 162 -32.10 3.36 -7.89
N ALA A 163 -32.81 3.40 -9.01
CA ALA A 163 -32.18 3.33 -10.34
C ALA A 163 -31.21 4.50 -10.64
N SER A 164 -31.36 5.65 -9.96
CA SER A 164 -30.52 6.82 -10.18
C SER A 164 -29.27 6.88 -9.28
N CYS A 165 -29.21 6.04 -8.24
CA CYS A 165 -28.28 6.11 -7.11
C CYS A 165 -28.29 7.45 -6.34
N LYS A 166 -29.20 8.37 -6.68
CA LYS A 166 -29.20 9.71 -6.11
C LYS A 166 -29.86 9.70 -4.75
N ASP A 167 -29.18 10.30 -3.77
CA ASP A 167 -29.64 10.43 -2.37
C ASP A 167 -30.08 9.09 -1.74
N SER A 168 -29.41 8.00 -2.14
CA SER A 168 -29.78 6.63 -1.80
C SER A 168 -28.61 5.79 -1.30
N LEU A 169 -28.94 4.64 -0.71
CA LEU A 169 -27.96 3.59 -0.41
C LEU A 169 -27.38 3.05 -1.72
N ALA A 170 -26.07 2.78 -1.73
CA ALA A 170 -25.42 2.03 -2.77
C ALA A 170 -24.47 0.99 -2.17
N LEU A 171 -24.33 -0.13 -2.87
CA LEU A 171 -23.47 -1.24 -2.55
C LEU A 171 -22.39 -1.37 -3.62
N LEU A 172 -21.14 -1.26 -3.22
CA LEU A 172 -19.99 -1.57 -4.06
C LEU A 172 -19.56 -3.01 -3.79
N SER A 173 -19.59 -3.84 -4.81
CA SER A 173 -19.02 -5.19 -4.79
C SER A 173 -17.58 -5.12 -5.29
N PHE A 174 -16.68 -5.82 -4.61
CA PHE A 174 -15.28 -5.87 -5.01
C PHE A 174 -14.58 -7.14 -4.55
N ARG A 175 -13.38 -7.37 -5.12
CA ARG A 175 -12.53 -8.52 -4.81
C ARG A 175 -11.23 -8.05 -4.16
N THR A 176 -10.75 -8.80 -3.18
CA THR A 176 -9.38 -8.67 -2.67
C THR A 176 -8.45 -9.69 -3.33
N ASP A 177 -7.17 -9.34 -3.45
CA ASP A 177 -6.13 -10.25 -3.93
C ASP A 177 -4.94 -10.22 -2.94
N PRO A 178 -4.68 -11.29 -2.16
CA PRO A 178 -5.41 -12.56 -2.14
C PRO A 178 -6.88 -12.42 -1.67
N PRO A 179 -7.78 -13.38 -1.99
CA PRO A 179 -9.21 -13.31 -1.68
C PRO A 179 -9.52 -13.61 -0.21
N PHE A 180 -8.75 -12.98 0.70
CA PHE A 180 -9.00 -13.09 2.13
C PHE A 180 -10.35 -12.47 2.49
N PRO A 181 -11.13 -13.12 3.36
CA PRO A 181 -12.31 -12.50 3.91
C PRO A 181 -11.93 -11.26 4.74
N GLN A 182 -12.86 -10.32 4.83
CA GLN A 182 -12.73 -9.07 5.57
C GLN A 182 -13.69 -9.06 6.76
N PRO A 183 -13.36 -8.38 7.87
CA PRO A 183 -14.34 -8.13 8.92
C PRO A 183 -15.39 -7.15 8.39
N TYR A 184 -16.65 -7.33 8.77
CA TYR A 184 -17.74 -6.42 8.39
C TYR A 184 -18.54 -6.00 9.61
N MET A 185 -19.40 -5.00 9.45
CA MET A 185 -20.23 -4.50 10.53
C MET A 185 -21.57 -5.23 10.53
N ASP A 186 -21.92 -5.82 11.68
CA ASP A 186 -23.24 -6.44 11.87
C ASP A 186 -24.32 -5.36 11.91
N LEU A 187 -25.48 -5.65 11.31
CA LEU A 187 -26.67 -4.84 11.50
C LEU A 187 -27.27 -5.09 12.88
N ALA A 188 -27.75 -4.03 13.53
CA ALA A 188 -28.50 -4.13 14.76
C ALA A 188 -29.86 -4.79 14.49
N THR A 189 -30.30 -5.68 15.38
CA THR A 189 -31.62 -6.30 15.30
C THR A 189 -32.68 -5.38 15.92
N GLY A 190 -33.64 -4.92 15.11
CA GLY A 190 -34.73 -4.02 15.52
C GLY A 190 -34.52 -2.54 15.16
N GLU A 191 -35.56 -1.72 15.36
CA GLU A 191 -35.50 -0.27 15.15
C GLU A 191 -34.72 0.40 16.28
N GLN A 192 -33.45 0.70 16.04
CA GLN A 192 -32.67 1.59 16.89
C GLN A 192 -32.47 2.90 16.14
N GLN A 193 -33.16 3.96 16.58
CA GLN A 193 -33.05 5.30 15.97
C GLN A 193 -31.90 6.14 16.57
N GLN A 194 -31.20 5.62 17.59
CA GLN A 194 -30.11 6.31 18.27
C GLN A 194 -28.86 5.45 18.26
N GLY A 195 -27.77 6.05 17.81
CA GLY A 195 -26.43 5.50 17.86
C GLY A 195 -25.40 6.62 17.80
N ASP A 196 -24.19 6.34 18.26
CA ASP A 196 -23.07 7.25 18.11
C ASP A 196 -22.58 7.21 16.65
N GLY A 197 -22.21 8.36 16.11
CA GLY A 197 -21.58 8.44 14.81
C GLY A 197 -20.18 7.85 14.86
N LEU A 198 -19.81 7.03 13.88
CA LEU A 198 -18.48 6.45 13.75
C LEU A 198 -17.74 7.11 12.59
N ALA A 199 -16.95 8.13 12.91
CA ALA A 199 -16.19 8.91 11.94
C ALA A 199 -14.74 8.40 11.81
N LEU A 200 -14.09 8.71 10.70
CA LEU A 200 -12.64 8.53 10.53
C LEU A 200 -11.93 9.89 10.54
N THR A 201 -11.23 10.21 11.61
CA THR A 201 -10.60 11.50 11.82
C THR A 201 -9.09 11.43 11.65
N ASN A 202 -8.43 12.58 11.72
CA ASN A 202 -6.99 12.62 11.93
C ASN A 202 -6.60 12.22 13.37
N ALA A 203 -5.30 12.18 13.64
CA ALA A 203 -4.71 11.88 14.94
C ALA A 203 -5.20 12.78 16.09
N SER A 204 -5.59 14.02 15.77
CA SER A 204 -6.11 14.99 16.74
C SER A 204 -7.62 14.93 16.93
N GLY A 205 -8.32 13.95 16.33
CA GLY A 205 -9.78 13.83 16.43
C GLY A 205 -10.54 14.80 15.52
N GLN A 206 -9.88 15.47 14.57
CA GLN A 206 -10.47 16.48 13.71
C GLN A 206 -10.74 15.94 12.30
N ILE A 207 -11.80 16.49 11.68
CA ILE A 207 -12.18 16.26 10.28
C ILE A 207 -12.08 17.62 9.59
N SER A 208 -10.85 18.07 9.30
CA SER A 208 -10.60 19.31 8.58
C SER A 208 -9.98 19.00 7.22
N PHE A 209 -10.83 18.60 6.28
CA PHE A 209 -10.41 18.24 4.93
C PHE A 209 -11.50 18.55 3.92
N SER A 210 -11.12 19.04 2.74
CA SER A 210 -12.08 19.29 1.67
C SER A 210 -12.63 17.96 1.19
N PRO A 211 -13.97 17.78 1.08
CA PRO A 211 -14.55 16.53 0.58
C PRO A 211 -14.35 16.34 -0.93
N VAL A 212 -13.91 17.39 -1.64
CA VAL A 212 -13.69 17.39 -3.09
C VAL A 212 -12.36 18.07 -3.43
N ASN A 213 -11.64 17.50 -4.39
CA ASN A 213 -10.54 18.12 -5.12
C ASN A 213 -10.91 18.22 -6.60
N THR A 214 -10.80 19.41 -7.18
CA THR A 214 -11.05 19.67 -8.60
C THR A 214 -9.78 20.14 -9.33
N LYS A 215 -8.61 19.92 -8.72
CA LYS A 215 -7.30 20.33 -9.25
C LYS A 215 -6.45 19.09 -9.53
N PRO A 216 -6.21 18.73 -10.80
CA PRO A 216 -5.41 17.56 -11.15
C PRO A 216 -4.01 17.58 -10.53
N GLU A 217 -3.36 18.75 -10.50
CA GLU A 217 -2.02 18.92 -9.93
C GLU A 217 -1.96 18.67 -8.42
N ALA A 218 -3.09 18.75 -7.72
CA ALA A 218 -3.19 18.49 -6.30
C ALA A 218 -3.58 17.05 -5.97
N ALA A 219 -3.79 16.18 -6.97
CA ALA A 219 -4.38 14.86 -6.77
C ALA A 219 -3.59 13.97 -5.80
N GLN A 220 -2.27 13.96 -5.93
CA GLN A 220 -1.38 13.21 -5.05
C GLN A 220 -1.36 13.77 -3.62
N PHE A 221 -1.44 15.10 -3.46
CA PHE A 221 -1.53 15.72 -2.14
C PHE A 221 -2.87 15.43 -1.47
N TYR A 222 -3.96 15.48 -2.24
CA TYR A 222 -5.29 15.15 -1.79
C TYR A 222 -5.36 13.71 -1.27
N LYS A 223 -4.86 12.75 -2.06
CA LYS A 223 -4.75 11.34 -1.64
C LYS A 223 -3.95 11.17 -0.35
N LYS A 224 -2.84 11.89 -0.20
CA LYS A 224 -2.03 11.88 1.04
C LYS A 224 -2.78 12.45 2.23
N GLY A 225 -3.58 13.50 2.05
CA GLY A 225 -4.42 14.06 3.11
C GLY A 225 -5.51 13.10 3.57
N ILE A 226 -6.14 12.37 2.64
CA ILE A 226 -7.13 11.33 2.96
C ILE A 226 -6.51 10.22 3.81
N ALA A 227 -5.29 9.79 3.50
CA ALA A 227 -4.58 8.78 4.28
C ALA A 227 -4.31 9.18 5.74
N GLN A 228 -4.49 10.46 6.10
CA GLN A 228 -4.39 10.93 7.49
C GLN A 228 -5.73 10.83 8.23
N LEU A 229 -6.86 10.69 7.53
CA LEU A 229 -8.23 10.69 8.08
C LEU A 229 -8.77 9.26 8.24
N LEU A 230 -8.00 8.42 8.94
CA LEU A 230 -8.26 6.98 9.07
C LEU A 230 -8.44 6.53 10.52
N THR A 231 -8.40 7.45 11.50
CA THR A 231 -8.52 7.08 12.92
C THR A 231 -9.99 7.03 13.32
N PRO A 232 -10.54 5.85 13.68
CA PRO A 232 -11.93 5.75 14.04
C PRO A 232 -12.21 6.45 15.37
N ASN A 233 -13.30 7.20 15.43
CA ASN A 233 -13.76 7.89 16.63
C ASN A 233 -15.28 7.88 16.71
N LEU A 234 -15.80 7.67 17.93
CA LEU A 234 -17.21 7.87 18.23
C LEU A 234 -17.46 9.36 18.44
N VAL A 235 -18.42 9.90 17.71
CA VAL A 235 -18.81 11.31 17.69
C VAL A 235 -20.31 11.42 17.84
N SER A 236 -20.78 12.56 18.37
CA SER A 236 -22.20 12.87 18.27
C SER A 236 -22.55 13.15 16.81
N ALA A 237 -23.62 12.54 16.32
CA ALA A 237 -24.11 12.69 14.94
C ALA A 237 -24.30 14.17 14.52
N ASP A 238 -24.65 15.05 15.47
CA ASP A 238 -24.87 16.48 15.20
C ASP A 238 -23.57 17.29 15.08
N GLN A 239 -22.43 16.74 15.51
CA GLN A 239 -21.14 17.45 15.56
C GLN A 239 -20.29 17.27 14.31
N VAL A 240 -20.60 16.26 13.48
CA VAL A 240 -19.81 15.94 12.30
C VAL A 240 -20.67 16.10 11.06
N ASN A 241 -20.35 17.11 10.26
CA ASN A 241 -20.98 17.31 8.95
C ASN A 241 -20.26 16.49 7.88
N GLU A 242 -20.28 15.16 8.04
CA GLU A 242 -19.79 14.21 7.07
C GLU A 242 -20.98 13.43 6.51
N SER A 243 -21.23 13.55 5.21
CA SER A 243 -22.29 12.80 4.55
C SER A 243 -22.00 11.30 4.70
N TRP A 244 -23.05 10.53 4.99
CA TRP A 244 -22.99 9.08 5.15
C TRP A 244 -22.20 8.59 6.35
N LEU A 245 -22.31 9.32 7.46
CA LEU A 245 -21.77 8.92 8.75
C LEU A 245 -22.49 7.66 9.27
N PRO A 246 -21.78 6.53 9.47
CA PRO A 246 -22.35 5.34 10.09
C PRO A 246 -22.73 5.60 11.54
N LEU A 247 -23.88 5.11 11.96
CA LEU A 247 -24.35 5.18 13.34
C LEU A 247 -24.29 3.79 13.96
N VAL A 248 -23.67 3.68 15.13
CA VAL A 248 -23.49 2.40 15.83
C VAL A 248 -24.07 2.44 17.24
N ASN A 249 -24.57 1.29 17.71
CA ASN A 249 -24.97 1.14 19.12
C ASN A 249 -23.76 0.87 20.03
N SER A 250 -24.00 0.73 21.33
CA SER A 250 -22.97 0.47 22.34
C SER A 250 -22.19 -0.84 22.13
N HIS A 251 -22.73 -1.78 21.34
CA HIS A 251 -22.07 -3.04 20.99
C HIS A 251 -21.33 -2.95 19.65
N GLY A 252 -21.37 -1.82 18.94
CA GLY A 252 -20.72 -1.65 17.64
C GLY A 252 -21.49 -2.27 16.48
N GLN A 253 -22.81 -2.42 16.59
CA GLN A 253 -23.66 -2.82 15.47
C GLN A 253 -24.20 -1.59 14.74
N LEU A 254 -24.33 -1.68 13.42
CA LEU A 254 -24.85 -0.61 12.57
C LEU A 254 -26.36 -0.45 12.82
N VAL A 255 -26.75 0.69 13.38
CA VAL A 255 -28.15 1.05 13.61
C VAL A 255 -28.72 1.93 12.49
N GLY A 256 -27.84 2.55 11.71
CA GLY A 256 -28.22 3.37 10.58
C GLY A 256 -27.05 4.11 9.98
N VAL A 257 -27.35 4.96 9.00
CA VAL A 257 -26.41 5.87 8.35
C VAL A 257 -27.08 7.23 8.18
N GLN A 258 -26.35 8.29 8.50
CA GLN A 258 -26.83 9.65 8.39
C GLN A 258 -26.33 10.30 7.10
N SER A 259 -27.25 10.73 6.25
CA SER A 259 -26.98 11.52 5.05
C SER A 259 -27.17 13.00 5.35
N SER A 260 -26.11 13.79 5.26
CA SER A 260 -26.17 15.25 5.43
C SER A 260 -26.88 15.97 4.28
N ASN A 261 -27.11 15.27 3.15
CA ASN A 261 -27.62 15.84 1.90
C ASN A 261 -29.08 15.45 1.60
N ALA A 262 -29.71 14.58 2.40
CA ALA A 262 -31.07 14.11 2.12
C ALA A 262 -32.13 15.14 2.56
N THR A 263 -32.97 15.57 1.62
CA THR A 263 -34.16 16.37 1.93
C THR A 263 -35.23 15.48 2.60
N GLY A 264 -35.61 15.79 3.83
CA GLY A 264 -36.65 15.06 4.58
C GLY A 264 -36.06 14.27 5.75
N ASN A 265 -35.85 12.97 5.58
CA ASN A 265 -35.25 12.11 6.59
C ASN A 265 -33.77 11.82 6.27
N PRO A 266 -32.81 12.44 6.99
CA PRO A 266 -31.38 12.19 6.81
C PRO A 266 -30.95 10.81 7.28
N LEU A 267 -31.77 10.12 8.07
CA LEU A 267 -31.42 8.82 8.62
C LEU A 267 -31.95 7.68 7.73
N ARG A 268 -31.07 6.74 7.37
CA ARG A 268 -31.45 5.40 6.89
C ARG A 268 -31.21 4.42 8.03
N THR A 269 -32.25 3.74 8.47
CA THR A 269 -32.21 2.84 9.63
C THR A 269 -31.60 1.48 9.27
N SER A 270 -31.28 0.67 10.28
CA SER A 270 -30.88 -0.74 10.12
C SER A 270 -31.91 -1.55 9.31
N ILE A 271 -33.20 -1.23 9.42
CA ILE A 271 -34.27 -1.87 8.63
C ILE A 271 -34.19 -1.47 7.16
N ASP A 272 -34.01 -0.18 6.86
CA ASP A 272 -33.84 0.29 5.48
C ASP A 272 -32.63 -0.37 4.82
N ILE A 273 -31.53 -0.46 5.57
CA ILE A 273 -30.30 -1.12 5.13
C ILE A 273 -30.54 -2.61 4.92
N GLN A 274 -31.14 -3.32 5.89
CA GLN A 274 -31.44 -4.75 5.76
C GLN A 274 -32.34 -5.06 4.56
N ASN A 275 -33.38 -4.25 4.34
CA ASN A 275 -34.27 -4.39 3.18
C ASN A 275 -33.49 -4.21 1.87
N PHE A 276 -32.55 -3.28 1.83
CA PHE A 276 -31.70 -3.08 0.67
C PHE A 276 -30.70 -4.23 0.46
N LEU A 277 -30.03 -4.72 1.51
CA LEU A 277 -29.15 -5.89 1.41
C LEU A 277 -29.93 -7.11 0.91
N ASN A 278 -31.16 -7.31 1.42
CA ASN A 278 -32.09 -8.34 0.99
C ASN A 278 -32.64 -8.13 -0.43
N SER A 279 -32.32 -7.03 -1.13
CA SER A 279 -32.68 -6.86 -2.53
C SER A 279 -31.63 -7.44 -3.50
N VAL A 280 -30.43 -7.75 -2.99
CA VAL A 280 -29.31 -8.30 -3.77
C VAL A 280 -29.21 -9.80 -3.50
N ASP A 281 -29.33 -10.63 -4.53
CA ASP A 281 -29.43 -12.08 -4.38
C ASP A 281 -28.18 -12.71 -3.76
N GLU A 282 -27.00 -12.21 -4.11
CA GLU A 282 -25.71 -12.64 -3.56
C GLU A 282 -25.62 -12.37 -2.04
N LEU A 283 -26.32 -11.36 -1.53
CA LEU A 283 -26.34 -11.01 -0.11
C LEU A 283 -27.41 -11.77 0.68
N LYS A 284 -28.42 -12.36 0.02
CA LYS A 284 -29.41 -13.22 0.69
C LYS A 284 -28.82 -14.57 1.09
N ALA A 285 -27.92 -15.10 0.27
CA ALA A 285 -27.39 -16.46 0.41
C ALA A 285 -25.89 -16.48 0.09
N HIS A 286 -25.08 -16.05 1.04
CA HIS A 286 -23.62 -16.12 0.95
C HIS A 286 -23.02 -17.13 1.93
N PRO A 287 -21.82 -17.65 1.65
CA PRO A 287 -21.08 -18.47 2.61
C PRO A 287 -20.81 -17.74 3.93
N ALA A 288 -20.60 -18.51 4.99
CA ALA A 288 -20.15 -17.96 6.27
C ALA A 288 -18.76 -17.32 6.15
N ASN A 289 -18.52 -16.31 6.98
CA ASN A 289 -17.22 -15.64 7.10
C ASN A 289 -16.56 -16.01 8.42
N PRO A 290 -15.70 -17.05 8.45
CA PRO A 290 -15.08 -17.49 9.69
C PRO A 290 -14.18 -16.44 10.33
N LEU A 291 -13.66 -15.47 9.55
CA LEU A 291 -12.87 -14.38 10.09
C LEU A 291 -13.75 -13.43 10.89
N HIS A 292 -14.89 -13.03 10.32
CA HIS A 292 -15.86 -12.16 11.00
C HIS A 292 -16.38 -12.81 12.27
N GLU A 293 -16.77 -14.09 12.22
CA GLU A 293 -17.24 -14.81 13.40
C GLU A 293 -16.17 -14.89 14.50
N SER A 294 -14.92 -15.19 14.13
CA SER A 294 -13.81 -15.22 15.08
C SER A 294 -13.52 -13.84 15.66
N TRP A 295 -13.59 -12.78 14.85
CA TRP A 295 -13.42 -11.42 15.33
C TRP A 295 -14.52 -11.03 16.33
N LYS A 296 -15.78 -11.27 15.97
CA LYS A 296 -16.96 -11.01 16.79
C LYS A 296 -16.88 -11.76 18.13
N SER A 297 -16.63 -13.07 18.09
CA SER A 297 -16.46 -13.90 19.29
C SER A 297 -15.29 -13.44 20.15
N GLY A 298 -14.18 -13.03 19.53
CA GLY A 298 -13.02 -12.48 20.23
C GLY A 298 -13.36 -11.22 21.01
N ILE A 299 -14.09 -10.27 20.40
CA ILE A 299 -14.56 -9.06 21.07
C ILE A 299 -15.52 -9.41 22.22
N ASP A 300 -16.51 -10.27 21.96
CA ASP A 300 -17.47 -10.71 22.99
C ASP A 300 -16.73 -11.30 24.20
N ASN A 301 -15.79 -12.22 23.96
CA ASN A 301 -15.00 -12.85 25.00
C ASN A 301 -14.10 -11.85 25.74
N TYR A 302 -13.50 -10.89 25.03
CA TYR A 302 -12.62 -9.88 25.64
C TYR A 302 -13.37 -8.98 26.63
N TYR A 303 -14.52 -8.45 26.22
CA TYR A 303 -15.33 -7.55 27.04
C TYR A 303 -16.14 -8.26 28.13
N ASN A 304 -16.23 -9.60 28.09
CA ASN A 304 -16.78 -10.45 29.15
C ASN A 304 -15.70 -11.12 30.03
N ASP A 305 -14.47 -10.58 30.04
CA ASP A 305 -13.32 -11.07 30.83
C ASP A 305 -12.89 -12.54 30.54
N ARG A 306 -13.28 -13.11 29.39
CA ARG A 306 -12.90 -14.46 28.93
C ARG A 306 -11.64 -14.41 28.07
N PHE A 307 -10.55 -13.89 28.62
CA PHE A 307 -9.34 -13.55 27.87
C PHE A 307 -8.67 -14.71 27.13
N SER A 308 -8.67 -15.91 27.69
CA SER A 308 -8.10 -17.09 27.00
C SER A 308 -8.88 -17.42 25.71
N ASN A 309 -10.21 -17.34 25.76
CA ASN A 309 -11.04 -17.57 24.58
C ASN A 309 -10.86 -16.42 23.58
N ALA A 310 -10.85 -15.18 24.07
CA ALA A 310 -10.62 -14.00 23.24
C ALA A 310 -9.30 -14.09 22.48
N GLN A 311 -8.22 -14.46 23.17
CA GLN A 311 -6.91 -14.65 22.55
C GLN A 311 -6.95 -15.68 21.42
N GLN A 312 -7.60 -16.84 21.66
CA GLN A 312 -7.72 -17.91 20.65
C GLN A 312 -8.52 -17.45 19.42
N ASP A 313 -9.64 -16.76 19.65
CA ASP A 313 -10.51 -16.25 18.60
C ASP A 313 -9.79 -15.19 17.75
N PHE A 314 -9.10 -14.24 18.39
CA PHE A 314 -8.31 -13.24 17.70
C PHE A 314 -7.13 -13.84 16.90
N GLN A 315 -6.44 -14.84 17.45
CA GLN A 315 -5.41 -15.57 16.69
C GLN A 315 -5.99 -16.28 15.46
N THR A 316 -7.22 -16.80 15.56
CA THR A 316 -7.92 -17.45 14.45
C THR A 316 -8.28 -16.43 13.37
N ALA A 317 -8.85 -15.28 13.75
CA ALA A 317 -9.14 -14.18 12.82
C ALA A 317 -7.88 -13.72 12.07
N PHE A 318 -6.76 -13.52 12.77
CA PHE A 318 -5.49 -13.11 12.16
C PHE A 318 -4.92 -14.16 11.20
N LYS A 319 -5.09 -15.46 11.48
CA LYS A 319 -4.65 -16.53 10.57
C LYS A 319 -5.44 -16.56 9.27
N LEU A 320 -6.72 -16.20 9.32
CA LEU A 320 -7.61 -16.17 8.14
C LEU A 320 -7.33 -14.97 7.23
N ASN A 321 -6.78 -13.89 7.77
CA ASN A 321 -6.30 -12.73 7.02
C ASN A 321 -5.16 -12.04 7.79
N THR A 322 -3.93 -12.25 7.35
CA THR A 322 -2.74 -11.68 8.01
C THR A 322 -2.59 -10.18 7.81
N GLN A 323 -3.40 -9.55 6.95
CA GLN A 323 -3.48 -8.10 6.81
C GLN A 323 -4.40 -7.48 7.87
N PHE A 324 -5.22 -8.27 8.55
CA PHE A 324 -6.10 -7.80 9.62
C PHE A 324 -5.36 -7.68 10.95
N LEU A 325 -4.57 -6.62 11.10
CA LEU A 325 -3.65 -6.43 12.22
C LEU A 325 -4.36 -6.13 13.56
N ALA A 326 -5.61 -5.66 13.53
CA ALA A 326 -6.42 -5.47 14.74
C ALA A 326 -6.53 -6.77 15.55
N ALA A 327 -6.78 -7.90 14.87
CA ALA A 327 -6.86 -9.21 15.50
C ALA A 327 -5.55 -9.59 16.19
N GLN A 328 -4.40 -9.37 15.56
CA GLN A 328 -3.10 -9.64 16.19
C GLN A 328 -2.90 -8.79 17.46
N LYS A 329 -3.21 -7.48 17.40
CA LYS A 329 -3.05 -6.58 18.53
C LYS A 329 -3.99 -6.93 19.68
N MET A 330 -5.25 -7.25 19.39
CA MET A 330 -6.21 -7.70 20.41
C MET A 330 -5.82 -9.05 21.03
N ALA A 331 -5.25 -9.98 20.26
CA ALA A 331 -4.70 -11.22 20.81
C ALA A 331 -3.57 -10.97 21.82
N GLN A 332 -2.72 -9.97 21.57
CA GLN A 332 -1.65 -9.57 22.50
C GLN A 332 -2.23 -8.94 23.78
N LEU A 333 -3.25 -8.08 23.64
CA LEU A 333 -3.94 -7.47 24.79
C LEU A 333 -4.64 -8.52 25.64
N ALA A 334 -5.28 -9.52 25.03
CA ALA A 334 -5.92 -10.62 25.74
C ALA A 334 -4.91 -11.53 26.46
N ALA A 335 -3.67 -11.63 25.96
CA ALA A 335 -2.61 -12.41 26.58
C ALA A 335 -1.91 -11.68 27.76
N ALA A 336 -2.09 -10.36 27.87
CA ALA A 336 -1.37 -9.56 28.86
C ALA A 336 -1.93 -9.80 30.28
N PRO A 337 -1.06 -9.93 31.31
CA PRO A 337 -1.51 -9.97 32.70
C PRO A 337 -2.21 -8.65 33.05
N LYS A 338 -3.50 -8.68 33.42
CA LYS A 338 -4.15 -7.49 33.99
C LYS A 338 -3.47 -7.16 35.33
N PRO A 339 -3.12 -5.88 35.60
CA PRO A 339 -2.74 -5.48 36.95
C PRO A 339 -3.93 -5.71 37.90
N PRO A 340 -3.68 -6.09 39.17
CA PRO A 340 -4.75 -6.32 40.13
C PRO A 340 -5.60 -5.06 40.33
N ILE A 341 -6.91 -5.28 40.51
CA ILE A 341 -7.93 -4.26 40.71
C ILE A 341 -7.53 -3.37 41.90
N GLY A 342 -7.27 -2.09 41.65
CA GLY A 342 -6.88 -1.10 42.66
C GLY A 342 -5.63 -0.27 42.35
N ALA A 343 -4.88 -0.58 41.28
CA ALA A 343 -3.80 0.28 40.84
C ALA A 343 -4.34 1.50 40.09
N ALA A 344 -4.03 2.70 40.59
CA ALA A 344 -4.28 3.97 39.89
C ALA A 344 -3.70 3.94 38.47
N PRO A 345 -4.29 4.67 37.50
CA PRO A 345 -3.81 4.68 36.12
C PRO A 345 -2.36 5.17 36.08
N SER A 346 -1.44 4.24 35.83
CA SER A 346 -0.02 4.57 35.70
C SER A 346 0.20 5.37 34.43
N LYS A 347 0.62 6.62 34.58
CA LYS A 347 1.15 7.43 33.48
C LYS A 347 2.38 6.72 32.90
N ASN A 348 2.33 6.45 31.60
CA ASN A 348 3.48 6.21 30.73
C ASN A 348 4.56 5.27 31.27
N THR A 349 4.43 3.97 31.02
CA THR A 349 5.62 3.17 30.71
C THR A 349 5.28 2.18 29.62
N GLN A 350 5.50 2.62 28.40
CA GLN A 350 5.44 1.85 27.16
C GLN A 350 6.51 0.75 27.25
N PRO A 351 6.17 -0.55 27.08
CA PRO A 351 7.18 -1.57 26.85
C PRO A 351 7.92 -1.21 25.55
N PRO A 352 9.24 -1.45 25.45
CA PRO A 352 9.95 -1.22 24.21
C PRO A 352 9.28 -2.05 23.11
N ALA A 353 9.01 -1.40 21.98
CA ALA A 353 8.46 -2.02 20.79
C ALA A 353 9.48 -3.01 20.18
N THR A 354 9.64 -4.17 20.81
CA THR A 354 10.29 -5.34 20.20
C THR A 354 9.20 -6.21 19.60
N GLY A 355 8.46 -5.65 18.66
CA GLY A 355 7.60 -6.40 17.74
C GLY A 355 8.32 -6.49 16.41
N ASN A 356 8.73 -7.71 16.03
CA ASN A 356 9.20 -8.02 14.68
C ASN A 356 8.06 -7.76 13.69
N SER A 357 7.84 -6.50 13.34
CA SER A 357 6.97 -6.16 12.23
C SER A 357 7.68 -6.60 10.95
N LEU A 358 6.96 -7.31 10.08
CA LEU A 358 7.38 -7.61 8.71
C LEU A 358 7.73 -6.34 7.90
N ALA A 359 7.41 -5.15 8.40
CA ALA A 359 7.86 -3.86 7.88
C ALA A 359 9.37 -3.57 8.14
N GLY A 360 10.01 -4.23 9.11
CA GLY A 360 11.44 -4.09 9.39
C GLY A 360 12.35 -4.70 8.32
N TRP A 361 11.88 -5.72 7.60
CA TRP A 361 12.65 -6.30 6.48
C TRP A 361 12.71 -5.38 5.26
N PHE A 362 11.63 -4.64 4.97
CA PHE A 362 11.62 -3.69 3.84
C PHE A 362 12.37 -2.39 4.15
N ALA A 363 12.53 -2.03 5.43
CA ALA A 363 13.37 -0.90 5.84
C ALA A 363 14.87 -1.13 5.63
N LEU A 364 15.32 -2.40 5.53
CA LEU A 364 16.72 -2.76 5.29
C LEU A 364 17.05 -2.97 3.81
N TRP A 365 16.05 -3.12 2.94
CA TRP A 365 16.25 -3.28 1.49
C TRP A 365 17.10 -2.18 0.84
N PRO A 366 16.96 -0.88 1.18
CA PRO A 366 17.83 0.17 0.64
C PRO A 366 19.30 -0.06 0.99
N TRP A 367 19.60 -0.61 2.17
CA TRP A 367 20.96 -0.92 2.62
C TRP A 367 21.55 -2.12 1.88
N PHE A 368 20.75 -3.15 1.60
CA PHE A 368 21.18 -4.27 0.77
C PHE A 368 21.44 -3.84 -0.69
N LEU A 369 20.62 -2.94 -1.24
CA LEU A 369 20.85 -2.38 -2.57
C LEU A 369 22.12 -1.51 -2.60
N ALA A 370 22.32 -0.67 -1.59
CA ALA A 370 23.53 0.13 -1.46
C ALA A 370 24.79 -0.75 -1.33
N ALA A 371 24.74 -1.80 -0.51
CA ALA A 371 25.83 -2.75 -0.36
C ALA A 371 26.13 -3.50 -1.67
N ALA A 372 25.09 -3.95 -2.39
CA ALA A 372 25.24 -4.61 -3.68
C ALA A 372 25.90 -3.70 -4.74
N ILE A 373 25.54 -2.41 -4.75
CA ILE A 373 26.16 -1.42 -5.65
C ILE A 373 27.63 -1.21 -5.30
N VAL A 374 27.98 -1.10 -4.01
CA VAL A 374 29.38 -0.96 -3.57
C VAL A 374 30.20 -2.18 -4.00
N VAL A 375 29.66 -3.40 -3.81
CA VAL A 375 30.32 -4.64 -4.25
C VAL A 375 30.51 -4.66 -5.76
N LEU A 376 29.50 -4.25 -6.54
CA LEU A 376 29.59 -4.19 -8.00
C LEU A 376 30.67 -3.20 -8.47
N VAL A 377 30.76 -2.02 -7.84
CA VAL A 377 31.81 -1.02 -8.14
C VAL A 377 33.19 -1.57 -7.82
N LEU A 378 33.37 -2.22 -6.66
CA LEU A 378 34.64 -2.85 -6.28
C LEU A 378 35.04 -3.98 -7.24
N LEU A 379 34.09 -4.80 -7.70
CA LEU A 379 34.31 -5.83 -8.71
C LEU A 379 34.77 -5.24 -10.04
N LEU A 380 34.15 -4.15 -10.49
CA LEU A 380 34.56 -3.49 -11.73
C LEU A 380 35.97 -2.88 -11.63
N ILE A 381 36.33 -2.32 -10.47
CA ILE A 381 37.69 -1.83 -10.20
C ILE A 381 38.68 -3.01 -10.20
N ALA A 382 38.35 -4.12 -9.54
CA ALA A 382 39.21 -5.32 -9.50
C ALA A 382 39.43 -5.90 -10.92
N ILE A 383 38.38 -5.99 -11.73
CA ILE A 383 38.48 -6.45 -13.13
C ILE A 383 39.38 -5.51 -13.96
N ARG A 384 39.29 -4.19 -13.75
CA ARG A 384 40.17 -3.21 -14.42
C ARG A 384 41.64 -3.42 -14.03
N ILE A 385 41.93 -3.62 -12.75
CA ILE A 385 43.29 -3.88 -12.26
C ILE A 385 43.82 -5.21 -12.82
N MET A 386 43.00 -6.26 -12.81
CA MET A 386 43.38 -7.57 -13.37
C MET A 386 43.66 -7.50 -14.87
N ARG A 387 42.83 -6.80 -15.65
CA ARG A 387 43.07 -6.60 -17.09
C ARG A 387 44.36 -5.81 -17.36
N LYS A 388 44.66 -4.80 -16.55
CA LYS A 388 45.92 -4.04 -16.67
C LYS A 388 47.14 -4.93 -16.38
N ARG A 389 47.07 -5.74 -15.32
CA ARG A 389 48.16 -6.67 -14.96
C ARG A 389 48.33 -7.80 -15.98
N ALA A 390 47.25 -8.29 -16.57
CA ALA A 390 47.32 -9.29 -17.64
C ALA A 390 47.99 -8.71 -18.89
N PHE A 391 47.65 -7.47 -19.25
CA PHE A 391 48.28 -6.78 -20.37
C PHE A 391 49.79 -6.53 -20.15
N GLU A 392 50.18 -6.15 -18.94
CA GLU A 392 51.61 -6.00 -18.58
C GLU A 392 52.39 -7.33 -18.72
N LYS A 393 51.80 -8.46 -18.32
CA LYS A 393 52.40 -9.79 -18.49
C LYS A 393 52.52 -10.23 -19.95
N ASP A 394 51.55 -9.87 -20.80
CA ASP A 394 51.61 -10.21 -22.23
C ASP A 394 52.68 -9.38 -22.96
N LEU A 395 52.91 -8.13 -22.55
CA LEU A 395 54.00 -7.29 -23.04
C LEU A 395 55.39 -7.88 -22.74
N GLU A 396 55.59 -8.43 -21.54
CA GLU A 396 56.84 -9.11 -21.16
C GLU A 396 57.11 -10.33 -22.05
N ARG A 397 56.08 -11.14 -22.35
CA ARG A 397 56.21 -12.31 -23.23
C ARG A 397 56.56 -11.94 -24.67
N ILE A 398 56.03 -10.84 -25.18
CA ILE A 398 56.34 -10.35 -26.52
C ILE A 398 57.81 -9.89 -26.58
N ALA A 399 58.28 -9.16 -25.56
CA ALA A 399 59.68 -8.72 -25.48
C ALA A 399 60.68 -9.89 -25.42
N GLU A 400 60.38 -10.95 -24.67
CA GLU A 400 61.21 -12.16 -24.63
C GLU A 400 61.24 -12.90 -25.98
N THR A 401 60.13 -12.90 -26.71
CA THR A 401 60.03 -13.56 -28.01
C THR A 401 60.83 -12.82 -29.08
N GLU A 402 60.83 -11.48 -29.04
CA GLU A 402 61.64 -10.66 -29.95
C GLU A 402 63.13 -10.76 -29.63
N ALA A 403 63.52 -10.78 -28.36
CA ALA A 403 64.91 -10.97 -27.95
C ALA A 403 65.51 -12.31 -28.43
N LYS A 404 64.70 -13.38 -28.45
CA LYS A 404 65.13 -14.70 -28.99
C LYS A 404 65.31 -14.67 -30.51
N LYS A 405 64.44 -13.95 -31.24
CA LYS A 405 64.56 -13.83 -32.70
C LYS A 405 65.79 -13.04 -33.13
N ILE A 406 66.14 -11.98 -32.40
CA ILE A 406 67.36 -11.19 -32.67
C ILE A 406 68.61 -12.06 -32.49
N LYS A 407 68.70 -12.84 -31.40
CA LYS A 407 69.82 -13.77 -31.19
C LYS A 407 69.94 -14.82 -32.29
N GLN A 408 68.84 -15.40 -32.76
CA GLN A 408 68.87 -16.35 -33.87
C GLN A 408 69.34 -15.72 -35.19
N GLN A 409 68.97 -14.46 -35.46
CA GLN A 409 69.44 -13.74 -36.65
C GLN A 409 70.94 -13.41 -36.57
N GLU A 410 71.46 -13.05 -35.39
CA GLU A 410 72.91 -12.82 -35.20
C GLU A 410 73.72 -14.11 -35.40
N GLU A 411 73.22 -15.26 -34.93
CA GLU A 411 73.87 -16.56 -35.14
C GLU A 411 73.88 -16.97 -36.61
N LEU A 412 72.78 -16.73 -37.34
CA LEU A 412 72.71 -16.98 -38.78
C LEU A 412 73.68 -16.08 -39.57
N GLN A 413 73.76 -14.78 -39.23
CA GLN A 413 74.73 -13.87 -39.86
C GLN A 413 76.19 -14.25 -39.56
N ARG A 414 76.50 -14.74 -38.35
CA ARG A 414 77.83 -15.28 -38.06
C ARG A 414 78.17 -16.50 -38.91
N GLN A 415 77.21 -17.39 -39.15
CA GLN A 415 77.43 -18.54 -40.03
C GLN A 415 77.59 -18.14 -41.51
N GLU A 416 76.90 -17.11 -41.97
CA GLU A 416 77.09 -16.57 -43.32
C GLU A 416 78.44 -15.87 -43.49
N MET A 417 78.90 -15.10 -42.50
CA MET A 417 80.23 -14.47 -42.53
C MET A 417 81.38 -15.50 -42.52
N LEU A 418 81.18 -16.69 -41.94
CA LEU A 418 82.17 -17.78 -41.97
C LEU A 418 82.20 -18.56 -43.30
N LYS A 419 81.22 -18.34 -44.20
CA LYS A 419 81.07 -19.06 -45.46
C LYS A 419 81.50 -18.29 -46.71
N GLN A 420 82.06 -17.08 -46.60
CA GLN A 420 82.59 -16.42 -47.79
C GLN A 420 83.97 -16.99 -48.17
N PRO A 421 84.11 -17.66 -49.32
CA PRO A 421 85.39 -18.14 -49.81
C PRO A 421 86.27 -16.96 -50.24
N VAL A 422 87.46 -16.90 -49.65
CA VAL A 422 88.57 -16.09 -50.15
C VAL A 422 89.11 -16.80 -51.38
N THR A 423 88.88 -16.24 -52.57
CA THR A 423 89.66 -16.61 -53.76
C THR A 423 90.45 -15.40 -54.25
N PRO A 424 91.79 -15.45 -54.19
CA PRO A 424 92.68 -14.40 -54.68
C PRO A 424 92.77 -14.38 -56.21
N ALA A 425 93.11 -13.21 -56.74
CA ALA A 425 93.49 -12.96 -58.13
C ALA A 425 94.89 -13.50 -58.46
#